data_AF-A0A420Z8X5-F1
#
_entry.id   AF-A0A420Z8X5-F1
#
_cell.length_a   1.000
_cell.length_b   1.000
_cell.length_c   1.000
_cell.angle_alpha   90.00
_cell.angle_beta   90.00
_cell.angle_gamma   90.00
#
_symmetry.space_group_name_H-M   'P 1'
#
loop_
_entity.id
_entity.type
_entity.pdbx_description
1 polymer ?
#
loop_
_entity_poly.entity_id
_entity_poly.type
_entity_poly.pdbx_seq_one_letter_code
_entity_poly.pdbx_strand_id
1 'polypeptide(L)'
;LYTKWFRFMSPLFPLFLFLASLFIYSLSKFKFLTSLVFTLSILPAILFFSIYFKTDIRLQASQYLSQNLSADSHLLSEAGNILNIPLTPHTFVVENFDFYNLDTNPRLPGELIEQIFESDYILIPSRRIFANQKGLAFPVSNAYYQALFSGQLGFQPVKKFSIFPEFMSDELAEETFSVFDHPVIRIYKKQKQLSIKEIEDLIL
;
A
#
# COMPACT_ATOMS: atom_id res chain seq x y z
N LEU A 1 -8.41 9.50 -17.32
CA LEU A 1 -8.03 8.45 -18.31
C LEU A 1 -7.78 7.17 -17.54
N TYR A 2 -8.72 6.23 -17.55
CA TYR A 2 -8.51 4.90 -16.95
C TYR A 2 -7.67 4.07 -17.92
N THR A 3 -6.35 4.11 -17.78
CA THR A 3 -5.50 3.10 -18.41
C THR A 3 -5.91 1.75 -17.85
N LYS A 4 -6.33 0.83 -18.72
CA LYS A 4 -6.63 -0.54 -18.30
C LYS A 4 -5.34 -1.12 -17.72
N TRP A 5 -5.47 -1.72 -16.54
CA TRP A 5 -4.42 -2.42 -15.81
C TRP A 5 -3.59 -3.32 -16.73
N PHE A 6 -2.28 -3.42 -16.46
CA PHE A 6 -1.35 -4.20 -17.28
C PHE A 6 -1.79 -5.66 -17.47
N ARG A 7 -2.51 -6.25 -16.49
CA ARG A 7 -3.11 -7.59 -16.60
C ARG A 7 -4.03 -7.77 -17.81
N PHE A 8 -4.71 -6.71 -18.26
CA PHE A 8 -5.57 -6.75 -19.44
C PHE A 8 -4.78 -6.71 -20.76
N MET A 9 -3.49 -6.43 -20.71
CA MET A 9 -2.58 -6.49 -21.86
C MET A 9 -1.90 -7.86 -21.99
N SER A 10 -2.17 -8.82 -21.10
CA SER A 10 -1.60 -10.17 -21.17
C SER A 10 -1.79 -10.90 -22.51
N PRO A 11 -2.90 -10.71 -23.28
CA PRO A 11 -3.02 -11.30 -24.62
C PRO A 11 -1.98 -10.78 -25.62
N LEU A 12 -1.36 -9.62 -25.37
CA LEU A 12 -0.32 -9.04 -26.23
C LEU A 12 1.09 -9.57 -25.92
N PHE A 13 1.29 -10.29 -24.82
CA PHE A 13 2.62 -10.77 -24.42
C PHE A 13 3.31 -11.62 -25.50
N PRO A 14 2.63 -12.56 -26.21
CA PRO A 14 3.28 -13.32 -27.28
C PRO A 14 3.83 -12.43 -28.41
N LEU A 15 3.11 -11.37 -28.77
CA LEU A 15 3.55 -10.42 -29.78
C LEU A 15 4.80 -9.67 -29.33
N PHE A 16 4.83 -9.18 -28.08
CA PHE A 16 5.99 -8.48 -27.55
C PHE A 16 7.22 -9.39 -27.43
N LEU A 17 7.04 -10.65 -27.04
CA LEU A 17 8.12 -11.64 -27.01
C LEU A 17 8.69 -11.91 -28.41
N PHE A 18 7.81 -12.03 -29.42
CA PHE A 18 8.23 -12.18 -30.81
C PHE A 18 9.04 -10.96 -31.29
N LEU A 19 8.53 -9.74 -31.08
CA LEU A 19 9.24 -8.52 -31.47
C LEU A 19 10.57 -8.34 -30.72
N ALA A 20 10.62 -8.66 -29.42
CA ALA A 20 11.84 -8.65 -28.63
C ALA A 20 12.88 -9.64 -29.18
N SER A 21 12.44 -10.84 -29.60
CA SER A 21 13.33 -11.84 -30.20
C SER A 21 13.92 -11.36 -31.54
N LEU A 22 13.12 -10.71 -32.39
CA LEU A 22 13.58 -10.11 -33.65
C LEU A 22 14.57 -8.97 -33.40
N PHE A 23 14.31 -8.14 -32.40
CA PHE A 23 15.20 -7.05 -32.00
C PHE A 23 16.55 -7.58 -31.49
N ILE A 24 16.54 -8.58 -30.61
CA ILE A 24 17.77 -9.22 -30.12
C ILE A 24 18.54 -9.87 -31.28
N TYR A 25 17.85 -10.52 -32.21
CA TYR A 25 18.44 -11.12 -33.39
C TYR A 25 19.11 -10.07 -34.29
N SER A 26 18.49 -8.91 -34.52
CA SER A 26 19.08 -7.84 -35.33
C SER A 26 20.38 -7.29 -34.72
N LEU A 27 20.49 -7.32 -33.39
CA LEU A 27 21.69 -6.92 -32.65
C LEU A 27 22.77 -8.01 -32.55
N SER A 28 22.50 -9.26 -32.97
CA SER A 28 23.38 -10.42 -32.74
C SER A 28 24.82 -10.27 -33.26
N LYS A 29 25.04 -9.39 -34.26
CA LYS A 29 26.36 -9.04 -34.77
C LYS A 29 27.21 -8.23 -33.77
N PHE A 30 26.56 -7.53 -32.84
CA PHE A 30 27.17 -6.66 -31.84
C PHE A 30 27.13 -7.30 -30.45
N LYS A 31 27.99 -8.30 -30.22
CA LYS A 31 28.00 -9.13 -29.00
C LYS A 31 27.90 -8.33 -27.69
N PHE A 32 28.59 -7.19 -27.59
CA PHE A 32 28.53 -6.32 -26.41
C PHE A 32 27.13 -5.74 -26.20
N LEU A 33 26.51 -5.17 -27.23
CA LEU A 33 25.15 -4.61 -27.17
C LEU A 33 24.12 -5.70 -26.87
N THR A 34 24.25 -6.87 -27.50
CA THR A 34 23.39 -8.02 -27.20
C THR A 34 23.50 -8.41 -25.73
N SER A 35 24.73 -8.55 -25.20
CA SER A 35 24.96 -8.88 -23.80
C SER A 35 24.38 -7.81 -22.86
N LEU A 36 24.54 -6.52 -23.19
CA LEU A 36 23.99 -5.43 -22.40
C LEU A 36 22.46 -5.49 -22.34
N VAL A 37 21.80 -5.69 -23.49
CA VAL A 37 20.33 -5.82 -23.56
C VAL A 37 19.84 -7.02 -22.76
N PHE A 38 20.53 -8.16 -22.85
CA PHE A 38 20.21 -9.34 -22.03
C PHE A 38 20.35 -9.04 -20.54
N THR A 39 21.46 -8.44 -20.11
CA THR A 39 21.68 -8.09 -18.70
C THR A 39 20.61 -7.13 -18.19
N LEU A 40 20.28 -6.09 -18.96
CA LEU A 40 19.26 -5.11 -18.61
C LEU A 40 17.83 -5.71 -18.58
N SER A 41 17.61 -6.84 -19.26
CA SER A 41 16.31 -7.53 -19.26
C SER A 41 16.21 -8.59 -18.15
N ILE A 42 17.27 -9.39 -17.97
CA ILE A 42 17.30 -10.51 -17.02
C ILE A 42 17.46 -10.00 -15.59
N LEU A 43 18.31 -8.99 -15.35
CA LEU A 43 18.60 -8.54 -13.99
C LEU A 43 17.34 -8.02 -13.27
N PRO A 44 16.52 -7.14 -13.87
CA PRO A 44 15.25 -6.77 -13.25
C PRO A 44 14.34 -7.97 -13.07
N ALA A 45 14.23 -8.87 -14.05
CA ALA A 45 13.39 -10.06 -13.96
C ALA A 45 13.74 -10.95 -12.75
N ILE A 46 15.04 -11.14 -12.48
CA ILE A 46 15.50 -11.87 -11.27
C ILE A 46 15.09 -11.12 -10.00
N LEU A 47 15.24 -9.79 -9.97
CA LEU A 47 14.83 -8.98 -8.82
C LEU A 47 13.31 -9.07 -8.58
N PHE A 48 12.49 -8.95 -9.61
CA PHE A 48 11.03 -9.12 -9.53
C PHE A 48 10.66 -10.53 -9.06
N PHE A 49 11.33 -11.56 -9.56
CA PHE A 49 11.04 -12.95 -9.17
C PHE A 49 11.48 -13.28 -7.74
N SER A 50 12.46 -12.52 -7.19
CA SER A 50 13.01 -12.77 -5.85
C SER A 50 11.97 -12.71 -4.73
N ILE A 51 10.86 -11.99 -4.95
CA ILE A 51 9.80 -11.81 -3.95
C ILE A 51 9.11 -13.13 -3.59
N TYR A 52 8.99 -14.04 -4.57
CA TYR A 52 8.32 -15.33 -4.38
C TYR A 52 9.12 -16.31 -3.51
N PHE A 53 10.40 -16.01 -3.24
CA PHE A 53 11.23 -16.78 -2.32
C PHE A 53 11.17 -16.26 -0.87
N LYS A 54 10.42 -15.17 -0.62
CA LYS A 54 10.25 -14.58 0.70
C LYS A 54 8.82 -14.81 1.19
N THR A 55 8.65 -14.85 2.51
CA THR A 55 7.32 -14.82 3.10
C THR A 55 6.61 -13.51 2.74
N ASP A 56 5.34 -13.59 2.36
CA ASP A 56 4.52 -12.42 2.04
C ASP A 56 4.47 -11.43 3.22
N ILE A 57 4.68 -10.14 2.95
CA ILE A 57 4.72 -9.11 3.99
C ILE A 57 3.40 -8.94 4.74
N ARG A 58 2.26 -9.30 4.13
CA ARG A 58 0.94 -9.30 4.78
C ARG A 58 0.87 -10.38 5.86
N LEU A 59 1.46 -11.54 5.60
CA LEU A 59 1.59 -12.61 6.59
C LEU A 59 2.57 -12.20 7.71
N GLN A 60 3.69 -11.56 7.36
CA GLN A 60 4.63 -11.02 8.36
C GLN A 60 3.95 -9.97 9.25
N ALA A 61 3.16 -9.07 8.67
CA ALA A 61 2.39 -8.07 9.41
C ALA A 61 1.36 -8.72 10.34
N SER A 62 0.62 -9.72 9.85
CA SER A 62 -0.33 -10.48 10.67
C SER A 62 0.33 -11.19 11.85
N GLN A 63 1.50 -11.82 11.63
CA GLN A 63 2.29 -12.45 12.69
C GLN A 63 2.78 -11.43 13.71
N TYR A 64 3.29 -10.28 13.25
CA TYR A 64 3.71 -9.21 14.13
C TYR A 64 2.57 -8.69 14.99
N LEU A 65 1.40 -8.42 14.38
CA LEU A 65 0.22 -7.96 15.11
C LEU A 65 -0.17 -8.98 16.18
N SER A 66 -0.28 -10.25 15.81
CA SER A 66 -0.63 -11.35 16.73
C SER A 66 0.35 -11.53 17.90
N GLN A 67 1.63 -11.18 17.71
CA GLN A 67 2.67 -11.34 18.73
C GLN A 67 2.85 -10.11 19.63
N ASN A 68 2.52 -8.92 19.15
CA ASN A 68 2.89 -7.65 19.79
C ASN A 68 1.70 -6.85 20.33
N LEU A 69 0.48 -7.16 19.88
CA LEU A 69 -0.72 -6.47 20.33
C LEU A 69 -1.47 -7.33 21.35
N SER A 70 -2.21 -6.68 22.25
CA SER A 70 -3.12 -7.35 23.16
C SER A 70 -4.31 -7.92 22.39
N ALA A 71 -4.87 -9.02 22.90
CA ALA A 71 -6.19 -9.46 22.49
C ALA A 71 -7.20 -8.31 22.67
N ASP A 72 -8.19 -8.23 21.78
CA ASP A 72 -9.25 -7.22 21.76
C ASP A 72 -8.82 -5.78 21.44
N SER A 73 -7.57 -5.56 20.99
CA SER A 73 -7.18 -4.24 20.46
C SER A 73 -8.05 -3.83 19.29
N HIS A 74 -8.44 -2.55 19.28
CA HIS A 74 -9.24 -1.95 18.21
C HIS A 74 -8.32 -1.48 17.08
N LEU A 75 -8.53 -1.99 15.87
CA LEU A 75 -7.70 -1.70 14.69
C LEU A 75 -8.55 -1.00 13.64
N LEU A 76 -8.23 0.25 13.31
CA LEU A 76 -8.76 0.94 12.14
C LEU A 76 -7.88 0.58 10.93
N SER A 77 -8.43 -0.12 9.95
CA SER A 77 -7.73 -0.48 8.71
C SER A 77 -8.36 0.19 7.51
N GLU A 78 -7.55 0.67 6.58
CA GLU A 78 -8.05 1.03 5.26
C GLU A 78 -8.62 -0.21 4.55
N ALA A 79 -9.71 -0.03 3.81
CA ALA A 79 -10.38 -1.08 3.06
C ALA A 79 -10.80 -0.64 1.65
N GLY A 80 -11.45 -1.54 0.90
CA GLY A 80 -11.94 -1.31 -0.46
C GLY A 80 -11.12 -2.04 -1.52
N ASN A 81 -10.56 -1.32 -2.49
CA ASN A 81 -9.72 -1.91 -3.56
C ASN A 81 -8.28 -2.22 -3.11
N ILE A 82 -8.11 -2.73 -1.89
CA ILE A 82 -6.84 -3.14 -1.31
C ILE A 82 -7.07 -4.48 -0.59
N LEU A 83 -6.06 -5.34 -0.56
CA LEU A 83 -6.12 -6.58 0.20
C LEU A 83 -5.98 -6.29 1.70
N ASN A 84 -6.98 -6.71 2.48
CA ASN A 84 -6.92 -6.65 3.94
C ASN A 84 -5.77 -7.52 4.46
N ILE A 85 -5.18 -7.09 5.59
CA ILE A 85 -4.19 -7.90 6.29
C ILE A 85 -4.91 -9.15 6.85
N PRO A 86 -4.42 -10.37 6.59
CA PRO A 86 -5.10 -11.59 7.01
C PRO A 86 -4.91 -11.81 8.51
N LEU A 87 -5.85 -11.31 9.31
CA LEU A 87 -5.83 -11.43 10.77
C LEU A 87 -6.67 -12.62 11.23
N THR A 88 -6.23 -13.27 12.32
CA THR A 88 -7.00 -14.36 12.93
C THR A 88 -8.33 -13.81 13.46
N PRO A 89 -9.47 -14.41 13.08
CA PRO A 89 -10.76 -14.01 13.61
C PRO A 89 -10.78 -14.08 15.14
N HIS A 90 -11.47 -13.13 15.78
CA HIS A 90 -11.63 -13.05 17.25
C HIS A 90 -10.38 -12.71 18.07
N THR A 91 -9.25 -12.38 17.43
CA THR A 91 -8.08 -11.84 18.16
C THR A 91 -8.14 -10.31 18.30
N PHE A 92 -8.71 -9.64 17.30
CA PHE A 92 -8.77 -8.17 17.21
C PHE A 92 -10.16 -7.71 16.77
N VAL A 93 -10.55 -6.52 17.20
CA VAL A 93 -11.70 -5.81 16.65
C VAL A 93 -11.19 -4.97 15.48
N VAL A 94 -11.51 -5.37 14.25
CA VAL A 94 -10.95 -4.77 13.03
C VAL A 94 -12.03 -4.04 12.25
N GLU A 95 -11.90 -2.72 12.18
CA GLU A 95 -12.80 -1.85 11.45
C GLU A 95 -12.19 -1.51 10.10
N ASN A 96 -12.78 -2.07 9.06
CA ASN A 96 -12.31 -1.95 7.68
C ASN A 96 -13.01 -0.75 7.04
N PHE A 97 -12.40 0.43 7.13
CA PHE A 97 -13.01 1.70 6.78
C PHE A 97 -12.94 2.01 5.27
N ASP A 98 -14.06 2.48 4.72
CA ASP A 98 -14.19 2.84 3.31
C ASP A 98 -13.72 4.27 3.02
N PHE A 99 -12.43 4.43 2.75
CA PHE A 99 -11.87 5.71 2.34
C PHE A 99 -12.29 6.14 0.92
N TYR A 100 -12.82 5.26 0.06
CA TYR A 100 -13.17 5.63 -1.31
C TYR A 100 -14.34 6.60 -1.37
N ASN A 101 -15.27 6.48 -0.43
CA ASN A 101 -16.46 7.31 -0.37
C ASN A 101 -16.35 8.40 0.70
N LEU A 102 -15.22 8.53 1.41
CA LEU A 102 -15.07 9.46 2.55
C LEU A 102 -15.45 10.90 2.21
N ASP A 103 -14.95 11.41 1.07
CA ASP A 103 -15.19 12.78 0.62
C ASP A 103 -16.52 12.97 -0.14
N THR A 104 -17.24 11.88 -0.46
CA THR A 104 -18.49 11.94 -1.22
C THR A 104 -19.73 11.61 -0.39
N ASN A 105 -19.58 10.80 0.66
CA ASN A 105 -20.66 10.40 1.55
C ASN A 105 -20.61 11.24 2.85
N PRO A 106 -21.62 12.07 3.13
CA PRO A 106 -21.60 13.00 4.27
C PRO A 106 -21.61 12.32 5.65
N ARG A 107 -21.88 11.01 5.73
CA ARG A 107 -21.85 10.26 7.00
C ARG A 107 -20.46 9.79 7.40
N LEU A 108 -19.63 9.45 6.41
CA LEU A 108 -18.33 8.82 6.63
C LEU A 108 -17.33 9.69 7.41
N PRO A 109 -17.30 11.03 7.26
CA PRO A 109 -16.41 11.85 8.08
C PRO A 109 -16.69 11.72 9.59
N GLY A 110 -17.96 11.69 10.00
CA GLY A 110 -18.32 11.49 11.40
C GLY A 110 -17.95 10.10 11.90
N GLU A 111 -18.26 9.07 11.09
CA GLU A 111 -17.87 7.68 11.38
C GLU A 111 -16.34 7.55 11.52
N LEU A 112 -15.55 8.18 10.64
CA LEU A 112 -14.09 8.16 10.72
C LEU A 112 -13.57 8.75 12.03
N ILE A 113 -14.15 9.86 12.50
CA ILE A 113 -13.75 10.50 13.76
C ILE A 113 -13.96 9.54 14.94
N GLU A 114 -15.12 8.88 14.99
CA GLU A 114 -15.43 7.88 16.02
C GLU A 114 -14.45 6.71 15.95
N GLN A 115 -14.18 6.20 14.75
CA GLN A 115 -13.24 5.09 14.55
C GLN A 115 -11.79 5.44 14.92
N ILE A 116 -11.33 6.67 14.63
CA ILE A 116 -10.01 7.16 15.10
C ILE A 116 -10.00 7.26 16.62
N PHE A 117 -11.08 7.75 17.23
CA PHE A 117 -11.19 7.90 18.67
C PHE A 117 -11.12 6.55 19.39
N GLU A 118 -11.81 5.52 18.87
CA GLU A 118 -11.87 4.18 19.47
C GLU A 118 -10.64 3.31 19.17
N SER A 119 -9.97 3.49 18.03
CA SER A 119 -8.88 2.60 17.61
C SER A 119 -7.59 2.75 18.42
N ASP A 120 -6.95 1.64 18.77
CA ASP A 120 -5.61 1.61 19.38
C ASP A 120 -4.51 1.69 18.31
N TYR A 121 -4.78 1.17 17.12
CA TYR A 121 -3.86 1.12 15.99
C TYR A 121 -4.55 1.49 14.69
N ILE A 122 -3.77 2.11 13.80
CA ILE A 122 -4.17 2.38 12.42
C ILE A 122 -3.28 1.57 11.48
N LEU A 123 -3.92 0.84 10.57
CA LEU A 123 -3.30 -0.01 9.57
C LEU A 123 -3.47 0.62 8.18
N ILE A 124 -2.34 0.87 7.52
CA ILE A 124 -2.29 1.32 6.12
C ILE A 124 -1.69 0.18 5.31
N PRO A 125 -2.50 -0.61 4.59
CA PRO A 125 -2.00 -1.81 3.90
C PRO A 125 -1.17 -1.48 2.64
N SER A 126 -1.34 -0.29 2.05
CA SER A 126 -0.59 0.13 0.87
C SER A 126 -0.64 1.65 0.66
N ARG A 127 0.03 2.15 -0.38
CA ARG A 127 -0.06 3.56 -0.80
C ARG A 127 -1.35 3.96 -1.52
N ARG A 128 -2.24 3.00 -1.82
CA ARG A 128 -3.35 3.18 -2.76
C ARG A 128 -4.26 4.37 -2.42
N ILE A 129 -4.63 4.56 -1.16
CA ILE A 129 -5.53 5.67 -0.80
C ILE A 129 -4.74 6.98 -0.74
N PHE A 130 -3.78 7.09 0.18
CA PHE A 130 -3.07 8.35 0.43
C PHE A 130 -2.27 8.87 -0.77
N ALA A 131 -1.86 8.01 -1.72
CA ALA A 131 -1.19 8.48 -2.94
C ALA A 131 -2.16 9.11 -3.94
N ASN A 132 -3.41 8.65 -3.99
CA ASN A 132 -4.41 9.05 -4.99
C ASN A 132 -5.43 10.06 -4.48
N GLN A 133 -5.72 10.07 -3.18
CA GLN A 133 -6.68 10.97 -2.55
C GLN A 133 -5.96 12.17 -1.95
N LYS A 134 -5.59 13.14 -2.79
CA LYS A 134 -4.85 14.34 -2.39
C LYS A 134 -5.51 15.62 -2.90
N GLY A 135 -5.25 16.71 -2.20
CA GLY A 135 -5.64 18.06 -2.62
C GLY A 135 -7.15 18.32 -2.53
N LEU A 136 -7.61 19.34 -3.25
CA LEU A 136 -8.96 19.90 -3.12
C LEU A 136 -10.10 18.95 -3.52
N ALA A 137 -9.80 17.88 -4.27
CA ALA A 137 -10.79 16.88 -4.64
C ALA A 137 -11.11 15.89 -3.51
N PHE A 138 -10.23 15.81 -2.49
CA PHE A 138 -10.34 14.89 -1.35
C PHE A 138 -9.94 15.61 -0.05
N PRO A 139 -10.64 16.70 0.32
CA PRO A 139 -10.24 17.55 1.45
C PRO A 139 -10.11 16.79 2.77
N VAL A 140 -11.08 15.93 3.11
CA VAL A 140 -11.14 15.21 4.38
C VAL A 140 -10.08 14.11 4.40
N SER A 141 -10.00 13.29 3.35
CA SER A 141 -8.97 12.26 3.23
C SER A 141 -7.56 12.85 3.26
N ASN A 142 -7.33 13.95 2.53
CA ASN A 142 -6.04 14.63 2.51
C ASN A 142 -5.68 15.21 3.90
N ALA A 143 -6.62 15.82 4.63
CA ALA A 143 -6.39 16.33 5.98
C ALA A 143 -6.09 15.18 6.97
N TYR A 144 -6.86 14.10 6.92
CA TYR A 144 -6.62 12.88 7.70
C TYR A 144 -5.20 12.34 7.53
N TYR A 145 -4.73 12.14 6.28
CA TYR A 145 -3.39 11.61 6.05
C TYR A 145 -2.28 12.59 6.47
N GLN A 146 -2.47 13.89 6.28
CA GLN A 146 -1.52 14.88 6.77
C GLN A 146 -1.40 14.83 8.30
N ALA A 147 -2.53 14.78 9.01
CA ALA A 147 -2.57 14.72 10.46
C ALA A 147 -2.06 13.38 11.03
N LEU A 148 -2.30 12.27 10.32
CA LEU A 148 -1.76 10.95 10.69
C LEU A 148 -0.24 10.89 10.52
N PHE A 149 0.26 11.34 9.36
CA PHE A 149 1.70 11.24 9.04
C PHE A 149 2.54 12.25 9.81
N SER A 150 1.99 13.40 10.19
CA SER A 150 2.63 14.35 11.10
C SER A 150 2.60 13.90 12.57
N GLY A 151 1.76 12.91 12.89
CA GLY A 151 1.51 12.44 14.26
C GLY A 151 0.56 13.34 15.06
N GLN A 152 -0.05 14.34 14.44
CA GLN A 152 -1.01 15.25 15.08
C GLN A 152 -2.27 14.52 15.58
N LEU A 153 -2.68 13.43 14.93
CA LEU A 153 -3.78 12.57 15.42
C LEU A 153 -3.45 11.81 16.71
N GLY A 154 -2.24 11.96 17.26
CA GLY A 154 -1.80 11.23 18.46
C GLY A 154 -1.32 9.81 18.17
N PHE A 155 -1.16 9.44 16.90
CA PHE A 155 -0.62 8.17 16.44
C PHE A 155 0.83 8.31 15.97
N GLN A 156 1.65 7.29 16.21
CA GLN A 156 3.05 7.26 15.78
C GLN A 156 3.36 5.96 15.04
N PRO A 157 4.21 5.99 13.99
CA PRO A 157 4.58 4.78 13.27
C PRO A 157 5.37 3.84 14.19
N VAL A 158 4.93 2.58 14.29
CA VAL A 158 5.61 1.56 15.11
C VAL A 158 6.22 0.44 14.27
N LYS A 159 5.69 0.20 13.08
CA LYS A 159 6.23 -0.81 12.18
C LYS A 159 5.94 -0.48 10.72
N LYS A 160 6.91 -0.79 9.86
CA LYS A 160 6.79 -0.75 8.41
C LYS A 160 7.23 -2.10 7.86
N PHE A 161 6.47 -2.66 6.93
CA PHE A 161 6.85 -3.84 6.17
C PHE A 161 6.96 -3.46 4.70
N SER A 162 8.08 -3.83 4.10
CA SER A 162 8.36 -3.64 2.67
C SER A 162 9.14 -4.84 2.15
N ILE A 163 8.99 -5.13 0.85
CA ILE A 163 9.70 -6.21 0.19
C ILE A 163 11.18 -5.89 0.02
N PHE A 164 11.47 -4.64 -0.32
CA PHE A 164 12.82 -4.11 -0.45
C PHE A 164 13.31 -3.44 0.83
N PRO A 165 14.64 -3.36 1.03
CA PRO A 165 15.25 -2.56 2.08
C PRO A 165 14.83 -1.09 2.01
N GLU A 166 14.84 -0.40 3.15
CA GLU A 166 14.32 0.97 3.26
C GLU A 166 14.99 2.00 2.32
N PHE A 167 16.27 1.79 1.98
CA PHE A 167 17.01 2.67 1.05
C PHE A 167 16.62 2.49 -0.42
N MET A 168 15.83 1.47 -0.75
CA MET A 168 15.36 1.16 -2.10
C MET A 168 13.82 1.16 -2.10
N SER A 169 13.24 2.36 -1.99
CA SER A 169 11.79 2.51 -2.09
C SER A 169 11.34 2.46 -3.54
N ASP A 170 10.45 1.53 -3.84
CA ASP A 170 9.77 1.37 -5.12
C ASP A 170 8.33 1.89 -5.08
N GLU A 171 7.93 2.57 -4.00
CA GLU A 171 6.56 3.06 -3.87
C GLU A 171 6.19 4.05 -4.98
N LEU A 172 7.15 4.75 -5.61
CA LEU A 172 6.87 5.66 -6.74
C LEU A 172 6.62 4.95 -8.09
N ALA A 173 6.73 3.63 -8.14
CA ALA A 173 6.47 2.85 -9.34
C ALA A 173 4.99 2.87 -9.73
N GLU A 174 4.68 2.23 -10.88
CA GLU A 174 3.31 2.07 -11.36
C GLU A 174 2.41 1.43 -10.29
N GLU A 175 1.13 1.78 -10.31
CA GLU A 175 0.20 1.47 -9.25
C GLU A 175 -0.04 -0.03 -9.04
N THR A 176 -0.19 -0.81 -10.13
CA THR A 176 -0.39 -2.26 -10.01
C THR A 176 0.77 -2.89 -9.24
N PHE A 177 1.98 -2.45 -9.58
CA PHE A 177 3.19 -2.92 -8.94
C PHE A 177 3.29 -2.47 -7.49
N SER A 178 3.19 -1.17 -7.21
CA SER A 178 3.42 -0.61 -5.87
C SER A 178 2.29 -0.84 -4.86
N VAL A 179 1.10 -1.27 -5.31
CA VAL A 179 -0.06 -1.54 -4.43
C VAL A 179 -0.29 -3.04 -4.21
N PHE A 180 -0.12 -3.89 -5.23
CA PHE A 180 -0.53 -5.30 -5.14
C PHE A 180 0.65 -6.24 -5.01
N ASP A 181 1.66 -6.07 -5.87
CA ASP A 181 2.84 -6.93 -5.90
C ASP A 181 3.84 -6.52 -4.81
N HIS A 182 4.06 -5.21 -4.67
CA HIS A 182 5.02 -4.59 -3.76
C HIS A 182 4.36 -3.56 -2.82
N PRO A 183 3.33 -3.95 -2.04
CA PRO A 183 2.75 -3.04 -1.07
C PRO A 183 3.78 -2.67 0.01
N VAL A 184 3.52 -1.55 0.66
CA VAL A 184 4.22 -1.15 1.88
C VAL A 184 3.18 -0.97 2.98
N ILE A 185 3.22 -1.87 3.95
CA ILE A 185 2.30 -1.88 5.08
C ILE A 185 2.88 -0.99 6.17
N ARG A 186 2.08 -0.07 6.70
CA ARG A 186 2.44 0.80 7.82
C ARG A 186 1.48 0.57 8.97
N ILE A 187 2.03 0.47 10.16
CA ILE A 187 1.29 0.29 11.40
C ILE A 187 1.60 1.48 12.29
N TYR A 188 0.55 2.16 12.73
CA TYR A 188 0.61 3.26 13.67
C TYR A 188 -0.04 2.84 14.98
N LYS A 189 0.53 3.29 16.10
CA LYS A 189 0.01 3.06 17.45
C LYS A 189 -0.41 4.37 18.07
N LYS A 190 -1.56 4.39 18.74
CA LYS A 190 -2.00 5.53 19.55
C LYS A 190 -1.04 5.74 20.72
N GLN A 191 -0.49 6.95 20.82
CA GLN A 191 0.39 7.41 21.90
C GLN A 191 -0.28 8.48 22.76
N LYS A 192 -1.17 9.28 22.15
CA LYS A 192 -1.94 10.31 22.82
C LYS A 192 -3.41 10.17 22.42
N GLN A 193 -4.29 10.02 23.41
CA GLN A 193 -5.72 10.10 23.18
C GLN A 193 -6.12 11.56 22.98
N LEU A 194 -6.76 11.83 21.84
CA LEU A 194 -7.43 13.11 21.58
C LEU A 194 -8.91 12.99 21.89
N SER A 195 -9.55 14.12 22.16
CA SER A 195 -11.00 14.25 22.18
C SER A 195 -11.57 14.16 20.76
N ILE A 196 -12.84 13.76 20.63
CA ILE A 196 -13.58 13.77 19.35
C ILE A 196 -13.46 15.15 18.68
N LYS A 197 -13.54 16.24 19.46
CA LYS A 197 -13.47 17.60 18.93
C LYS A 197 -12.09 17.95 18.36
N GLU A 198 -11.01 17.55 19.04
CA GLU A 198 -9.65 17.74 18.52
C GLU A 198 -9.41 16.94 17.23
N ILE A 199 -10.00 15.74 17.10
CA ILE A 199 -9.90 14.94 15.87
C ILE A 199 -10.68 15.61 14.74
N GLU A 200 -11.91 16.06 15.02
CA GLU A 200 -12.75 16.80 14.07
C GLU A 200 -12.01 18.03 13.51
N ASP A 201 -11.46 18.87 14.39
CA ASP A 201 -10.75 20.10 14.01
C ASP A 201 -9.47 19.86 13.20
N LEU A 202 -8.93 18.62 13.22
CA LEU A 202 -7.76 18.24 12.43
C LEU A 202 -8.11 17.76 11.02
N ILE A 203 -9.31 17.21 10.81
CA ILE A 203 -9.66 16.53 9.55
C ILE A 203 -10.83 17.17 8.78
N LEU A 204 -11.60 18.08 9.39
CA LEU A 204 -12.69 18.85 8.77
C LEU A 204 -12.39 20.35 8.77
#